data_AF-A0AAU1EAU4-F1
#
_entry.id   AF-A0AAU1EAU4-F1
#
_cell.length_a   1.000
_cell.length_b   1.000
_cell.length_c   1.000
_cell.angle_alpha   90.00
_cell.angle_beta   90.00
_cell.angle_gamma   90.00
#
_symmetry.space_group_name_H-M   'P 1'
#
loop_
_entity.id
_entity.type
_entity.pdbx_description
1 polymer ?
#
loop_
_entity_poly.entity_id
_entity_poly.type
_entity_poly.pdbx_seq_one_letter_code
_entity_poly.pdbx_strand_id
1 'polypeptide(L)'
;MRKFAVGILAAGLFAAGAGTAFASSWHAIPKLTTGGAELNSGQYTFWPAGTNHGAFEWKGNLKDADNGDGHNVYTQVRVEGYSWSRYSGKQKKTVPQDYLNWSGDERYTSDAYIRVCRDRGSLHPDNCSVTKHYRR
;
A
#
# COMPACT_ATOMS: atom_id res chain seq x y z
N MET A 1 16.28 54.78 38.45
CA MET A 1 16.20 53.63 37.53
C MET A 1 15.13 52.67 38.03
N ARG A 2 13.97 52.60 37.39
CA ARG A 2 12.90 51.66 37.76
C ARG A 2 13.15 50.32 37.05
N LYS A 3 13.41 49.26 37.80
CA LYS A 3 13.44 47.88 37.30
C LYS A 3 12.28 47.13 37.95
N PHE A 4 11.23 46.85 37.18
CA PHE A 4 10.20 45.89 37.53
C PHE A 4 9.98 45.00 36.30
N ALA A 5 10.59 43.83 36.31
CA ALA A 5 10.24 42.73 35.43
C ALA A 5 9.72 41.61 36.33
N VAL A 6 8.40 41.47 36.35
CA VAL A 6 7.63 40.34 36.88
C VAL A 6 7.03 39.68 35.63
N GLY A 7 7.12 38.40 35.34
CA GLY A 7 7.43 37.23 36.14
C GLY A 7 6.42 36.14 35.73
N ILE A 8 6.93 35.06 35.12
CA ILE A 8 6.33 33.72 35.02
C ILE A 8 5.12 33.57 34.08
N LEU A 9 5.37 33.12 32.83
CA LEU A 9 4.37 32.37 32.07
C LEU A 9 4.48 30.89 32.47
N ALA A 10 3.39 30.39 33.05
CA ALA A 10 3.26 29.05 33.60
C ALA A 10 3.55 27.97 32.55
N ALA A 11 4.31 26.96 32.99
CA ALA A 11 4.54 25.72 32.28
C ALA A 11 3.21 24.97 32.09
N GLY A 12 2.65 25.03 30.89
CA GLY A 12 1.66 24.07 30.42
C GLY A 12 2.39 22.88 29.81
N LEU A 13 2.80 21.92 30.65
CA LEU A 13 3.28 20.64 30.17
C LEU A 13 2.07 19.92 29.55
N PHE A 14 1.87 20.06 28.24
CA PHE A 14 0.97 19.20 27.50
C PHE A 14 1.58 17.80 27.49
N ALA A 15 1.27 17.01 28.51
CA ALA A 15 1.32 15.56 28.43
C ALA A 15 0.18 15.12 27.49
N ALA A 16 0.34 15.41 26.20
CA ALA A 16 -0.42 14.73 25.17
C ALA A 16 -0.02 13.26 25.28
N GLY A 17 -1.00 12.42 25.60
CA GLY A 17 -0.79 10.99 25.85
C GLY A 17 0.12 10.41 24.77
N ALA A 18 1.18 9.74 25.22
CA ALA A 18 2.03 8.95 24.36
C ALA A 18 1.20 7.78 23.80
N GLY A 19 0.38 8.06 22.78
CA GLY A 19 0.03 7.05 21.81
C GLY A 19 1.36 6.65 21.20
N THR A 20 1.75 5.39 21.38
CA THR A 20 2.92 4.82 20.72
C THR A 20 2.76 5.06 19.23
N ALA A 21 3.48 6.05 18.69
CA ALA A 21 3.62 6.19 17.26
C ALA A 21 4.45 4.99 16.80
N PHE A 22 3.76 3.92 16.41
CA PHE A 22 4.39 2.85 15.65
C PHE A 22 4.80 3.47 14.32
N ALA A 23 6.06 3.85 14.18
CA ALA A 23 6.64 4.15 12.88
C ALA A 23 6.63 2.83 12.10
N SER A 24 5.55 2.54 11.38
CA SER A 24 5.53 1.39 10.49
C SER A 24 6.59 1.62 9.42
N SER A 25 7.52 0.67 9.26
CA SER A 25 8.57 0.77 8.26
C SER A 25 7.97 0.46 6.90
N TRP A 26 7.83 1.48 6.07
CA TRP A 26 7.47 1.27 4.67
C TRP A 26 8.64 0.64 3.92
N HIS A 27 8.38 -0.48 3.26
CA HIS A 27 9.33 -1.22 2.45
C HIS A 27 9.04 -0.98 0.97
N ALA A 28 10.08 -0.97 0.13
CA ALA A 28 9.91 -0.77 -1.30
C ALA A 28 9.33 -2.03 -1.97
N ILE A 29 8.34 -1.83 -2.83
CA ILE A 29 7.93 -2.84 -3.82
C ILE A 29 8.80 -2.62 -5.06
N PRO A 30 9.57 -3.62 -5.52
CA PRO A 30 10.26 -3.50 -6.79
C PRO A 30 9.24 -3.31 -7.91
N LYS A 31 9.65 -2.61 -8.97
CA LYS A 31 8.79 -2.39 -10.13
C LYS A 31 8.27 -3.73 -10.67
N LEU A 32 6.96 -3.89 -10.68
CA LEU A 32 6.32 -5.07 -11.26
C LEU A 32 5.91 -4.72 -12.68
N THR A 33 6.20 -5.60 -13.63
CA THR A 33 5.89 -5.35 -15.04
C THR A 33 5.46 -6.63 -15.74
N THR A 34 4.60 -6.45 -16.71
CA THR A 34 4.16 -7.45 -17.69
C THR A 34 4.12 -6.77 -19.06
N GLY A 35 3.73 -7.50 -20.11
CA GLY A 35 3.72 -7.01 -21.50
C GLY A 35 2.76 -5.83 -21.81
N GLY A 36 2.09 -5.25 -20.81
CA GLY A 36 1.30 -4.02 -20.99
C GLY A 36 0.76 -3.42 -19.69
N ALA A 37 1.26 -3.84 -18.53
CA ALA A 37 0.94 -3.22 -17.25
C ALA A 37 2.20 -3.06 -16.40
N GLU A 38 2.24 -2.01 -15.60
CA GLU A 38 3.35 -1.74 -14.69
C GLU A 38 2.82 -1.22 -13.35
N LEU A 39 3.34 -1.75 -12.24
CA LEU A 39 3.22 -1.14 -10.92
C LEU A 39 4.59 -0.55 -10.55
N ASN A 40 4.67 0.77 -10.44
CA ASN A 40 5.89 1.49 -10.08
C ASN A 40 5.71 2.35 -8.82
N SER A 41 6.82 2.86 -8.30
CA SER A 41 6.86 3.66 -7.05
C SER A 41 6.12 2.98 -5.89
N GLY A 42 6.18 1.65 -5.85
CA GLY A 42 5.39 0.87 -4.92
C GLY A 42 6.04 0.79 -3.55
N GLN A 43 5.22 0.77 -2.51
CA GLN A 43 5.65 0.54 -1.14
C GLN A 43 4.63 -0.35 -0.42
N TYR A 44 5.06 -1.10 0.58
CA TYR A 44 4.20 -1.90 1.44
C TYR A 44 4.59 -1.75 2.90
N THR A 45 3.67 -2.05 3.80
CA THR A 45 3.90 -2.17 5.23
C THR A 45 2.94 -3.19 5.83
N PHE A 46 3.41 -3.92 6.83
CA PHE A 46 2.55 -4.77 7.66
C PHE A 46 2.31 -4.04 8.98
N TRP A 47 1.05 -3.64 9.21
CA TRP A 47 0.72 -2.94 10.44
C TRP A 47 0.75 -3.88 11.65
N PRO A 48 1.22 -3.41 12.82
CA PRO A 48 1.06 -4.14 14.07
C PRO A 48 -0.42 -4.37 14.40
N ALA A 49 -0.71 -5.45 15.14
CA ALA A 49 -2.06 -5.71 15.63
C ALA A 49 -2.54 -4.51 16.49
N GLY A 50 -3.68 -3.93 16.13
CA GLY A 50 -4.24 -2.75 16.81
C GLY A 50 -4.00 -1.40 16.12
N THR A 51 -3.13 -1.32 15.11
CA THR A 51 -2.98 -0.15 14.22
C THR A 51 -3.47 -0.51 12.83
N ASN A 52 -4.29 0.32 12.18
CA ASN A 52 -4.78 0.06 10.81
C ASN A 52 -5.29 -1.38 10.62
N HIS A 53 -6.00 -1.92 11.61
CA HIS A 53 -6.52 -3.29 11.65
C HIS A 53 -5.47 -4.43 11.61
N GLY A 54 -4.18 -4.14 11.79
CA GLY A 54 -3.09 -5.10 11.61
C GLY A 54 -2.88 -5.51 10.15
N ALA A 55 -3.37 -4.68 9.23
CA ALA A 55 -3.47 -4.97 7.82
C ALA A 55 -2.14 -5.03 7.08
N PHE A 56 -2.18 -5.64 5.91
CA PHE A 56 -1.19 -5.42 4.87
C PHE A 56 -1.60 -4.20 4.05
N GLU A 57 -0.87 -3.09 4.20
CA GLU A 57 -1.08 -1.89 3.39
C GLU A 57 -0.03 -1.82 2.29
N TRP A 58 -0.47 -1.44 1.10
CA TRP A 58 0.40 -1.23 -0.04
C TRP A 58 -0.10 -0.06 -0.87
N LYS A 59 0.85 0.61 -1.50
CA LYS A 59 0.58 1.71 -2.42
C LYS A 59 1.55 1.69 -3.58
N GLY A 60 1.18 2.37 -4.66
CA GLY A 60 2.00 2.48 -5.86
C GLY A 60 1.20 3.05 -7.00
N ASN A 61 1.87 3.24 -8.13
CA ASN A 61 1.25 3.76 -9.34
C ASN A 61 1.03 2.62 -10.33
N LEU A 62 -0.24 2.29 -10.57
CA LEU A 62 -0.62 1.33 -11.59
C LEU A 62 -0.73 2.04 -12.93
N LYS A 63 0.16 1.71 -13.85
CA LYS A 63 0.24 2.27 -15.19
C LYS A 63 -0.21 1.23 -16.22
N ASP A 64 -1.14 1.63 -17.07
CA ASP A 64 -1.31 1.00 -18.37
C ASP A 64 -0.07 1.32 -19.24
N ALA A 65 0.72 0.29 -19.54
CA ALA A 65 2.01 0.46 -20.20
C ALA A 65 1.90 0.30 -21.72
N ASP A 66 0.79 -0.25 -22.23
CA ASP A 66 0.49 -0.36 -23.65
C ASP A 66 -0.82 0.37 -23.98
N ASN A 67 -0.71 1.67 -24.25
CA ASN A 67 -1.87 2.51 -24.53
C ASN A 67 -2.61 2.15 -25.83
N GLY A 68 -2.06 1.26 -26.66
CA GLY A 68 -2.55 0.95 -28.00
C GLY A 68 -3.35 -0.35 -28.10
N ASP A 69 -3.28 -1.22 -27.08
CA ASP A 69 -3.82 -2.58 -27.17
C ASP A 69 -5.31 -2.68 -26.79
N GLY A 70 -5.90 -1.63 -26.23
CA GLY A 70 -7.31 -1.59 -25.83
C GLY A 70 -7.64 -2.48 -24.63
N HIS A 71 -6.63 -2.92 -23.87
CA HIS A 71 -6.79 -3.75 -22.69
C HIS A 71 -6.80 -2.93 -21.39
N ASN A 72 -7.36 -3.48 -20.32
CA ASN A 72 -7.33 -2.84 -19.01
C ASN A 72 -6.24 -3.48 -18.15
N VAL A 73 -5.85 -2.80 -17.08
CA VAL A 73 -4.80 -3.28 -16.18
C VAL A 73 -5.32 -3.34 -14.75
N TYR A 74 -4.74 -4.20 -13.93
CA TYR A 74 -5.11 -4.34 -12.54
C TYR A 74 -3.96 -4.90 -11.70
N THR A 75 -3.99 -4.58 -10.41
CA THR A 75 -3.12 -5.19 -9.41
C THR A 75 -3.89 -6.28 -8.69
N GLN A 76 -3.23 -7.40 -8.43
CA GLN A 76 -3.76 -8.45 -7.56
C GLN A 76 -2.91 -8.55 -6.31
N VAL A 77 -3.60 -8.55 -5.17
CA VAL A 77 -2.99 -8.70 -3.85
C VAL A 77 -3.66 -9.84 -3.12
N ARG A 78 -2.86 -10.66 -2.46
CA ARG A 78 -3.32 -11.77 -1.64
C ARG A 78 -2.56 -11.76 -0.33
N VAL A 79 -3.30 -11.72 0.77
CA VAL A 79 -2.76 -12.02 2.09
C VAL A 79 -2.85 -13.53 2.31
N GLU A 80 -1.86 -14.13 2.98
CA GLU A 80 -1.87 -15.56 3.28
C GLU A 80 -3.17 -15.96 4.00
N GLY A 81 -3.75 -17.09 3.60
CA GLY A 81 -5.06 -17.54 4.09
C GLY A 81 -6.27 -16.99 3.31
N TYR A 82 -6.07 -16.01 2.42
CA TYR A 82 -7.16 -15.36 1.68
C TYR A 82 -7.06 -15.55 0.17
N SER A 83 -8.16 -15.25 -0.52
CA SER A 83 -8.22 -15.20 -1.98
C SER A 83 -7.57 -13.93 -2.53
N TRP A 84 -7.31 -13.90 -3.83
CA TRP A 84 -6.81 -12.71 -4.51
C TRP A 84 -7.85 -11.59 -4.56
N SER A 85 -7.48 -10.42 -4.06
CA SER A 85 -8.19 -9.15 -4.25
C SER A 85 -7.69 -8.48 -5.53
N ARG A 86 -8.60 -7.94 -6.35
CA ARG A 86 -8.30 -7.26 -7.62
C ARG A 86 -8.58 -5.77 -7.50
N TYR A 87 -7.60 -4.96 -7.92
CA TYR A 87 -7.66 -3.50 -7.92
C TYR A 87 -7.42 -2.97 -9.33
N SER A 88 -8.51 -2.60 -9.99
CA SER A 88 -8.48 -2.15 -11.39
C SER A 88 -7.84 -0.78 -11.54
N GLY A 89 -7.07 -0.62 -12.62
CA GLY A 89 -6.57 0.66 -13.10
C GLY A 89 -7.51 1.29 -14.11
N LYS A 90 -6.94 2.12 -14.96
CA LYS A 90 -7.66 2.80 -16.04
C LYS A 90 -6.80 2.80 -17.30
N GLN A 91 -7.43 2.47 -18.42
CA GLN A 91 -6.77 2.45 -19.72
C GLN A 91 -6.08 3.77 -20.04
N LYS A 92 -4.90 3.69 -20.63
CA LYS A 92 -4.05 4.80 -21.09
C LYS A 92 -3.65 5.77 -19.98
N LYS A 93 -3.74 5.34 -18.72
CA LYS A 93 -3.48 6.20 -17.56
C LYS A 93 -2.61 5.50 -16.53
N THR A 94 -1.95 6.34 -15.73
CA THR A 94 -1.37 5.95 -14.46
C THR A 94 -2.34 6.33 -13.36
N VAL A 95 -2.72 5.36 -12.53
CA VAL A 95 -3.65 5.51 -11.40
C VAL A 95 -2.87 5.24 -10.11
N PRO A 96 -2.82 6.21 -9.18
CA PRO A 96 -2.28 5.95 -7.85
C PRO A 96 -3.23 4.99 -7.11
N GLN A 97 -2.64 3.97 -6.50
CA GLN A 97 -3.30 2.97 -5.67
C GLN A 97 -2.76 3.08 -4.26
N ASP A 98 -3.65 3.07 -3.29
CA ASP A 98 -3.34 3.02 -1.86
C ASP A 98 -4.45 2.21 -1.20
N TYR A 99 -4.12 1.00 -0.77
CA TYR A 99 -5.09 0.02 -0.29
C TYR A 99 -4.59 -0.72 0.93
N LEU A 100 -5.57 -1.02 1.78
CA LEU A 100 -5.39 -1.73 3.04
C LEU A 100 -6.15 -3.06 2.94
N ASN A 101 -5.40 -4.17 2.91
CA ASN A 101 -5.92 -5.53 2.91
C ASN A 101 -6.01 -6.02 4.35
N TRP A 102 -7.24 -6.23 4.84
CA TRP A 102 -7.47 -6.68 6.21
C TRP A 102 -8.65 -7.64 6.34
N SER A 103 -8.50 -8.53 7.32
CA SER A 103 -9.55 -9.33 7.93
C SER A 103 -9.28 -9.44 9.44
N GLY A 104 -10.24 -9.96 10.20
CA GLY A 104 -10.03 -10.26 11.62
C GLY A 104 -8.79 -11.12 11.89
N ASP A 105 -8.55 -12.14 11.05
CA ASP A 105 -7.47 -13.11 11.22
C ASP A 105 -6.18 -12.68 10.50
N GLU A 106 -6.27 -11.84 9.45
CA GLU A 106 -5.10 -11.31 8.72
C GLU A 106 -4.16 -10.49 9.62
N ARG A 107 -4.63 -9.95 10.75
CA ARG A 107 -3.77 -9.15 11.65
C ARG A 107 -2.52 -9.89 12.17
N TYR A 108 -2.55 -11.22 12.12
CA TYR A 108 -1.47 -12.10 12.56
C TYR A 108 -0.69 -12.74 11.42
N THR A 109 -1.05 -12.50 10.16
CA THR A 109 -0.27 -13.00 9.03
C THR A 109 1.07 -12.27 8.91
N SER A 110 2.05 -12.98 8.39
CA SER A 110 3.36 -12.43 8.03
C SER A 110 3.56 -12.35 6.53
N ASP A 111 2.64 -12.83 5.71
CA ASP A 111 2.91 -13.16 4.31
C ASP A 111 1.85 -12.56 3.38
N ALA A 112 2.33 -11.83 2.37
CA ALA A 112 1.49 -11.23 1.34
C ALA A 112 2.11 -11.38 -0.03
N TYR A 113 1.27 -11.35 -1.06
CA TYR A 113 1.66 -11.55 -2.44
C TYR A 113 1.07 -10.45 -3.31
N ILE A 114 1.88 -9.88 -4.20
CA ILE A 114 1.43 -8.87 -5.18
C ILE A 114 1.88 -9.30 -6.58
N ARG A 115 0.99 -9.11 -7.56
CA ARG A 115 1.31 -9.14 -8.99
C ARG A 115 0.52 -8.08 -9.74
N VAL A 116 1.06 -7.60 -10.85
CA VAL A 116 0.34 -6.72 -11.78
C VAL A 116 -0.04 -7.51 -13.02
N CYS A 117 -1.24 -7.29 -13.53
CA CYS A 117 -1.78 -8.02 -14.66
C CYS A 117 -2.39 -7.08 -15.69
N ARG A 118 -2.32 -7.53 -16.94
CA ARG A 118 -3.07 -6.97 -18.06
C ARG A 118 -4.23 -7.90 -18.40
N ASP A 119 -5.43 -7.33 -18.43
CA ASP A 119 -6.68 -7.98 -18.81
C ASP A 119 -6.76 -8.11 -20.33
N ARG A 120 -6.54 -9.33 -20.85
CA ARG A 120 -6.52 -9.58 -22.29
C ARG A 120 -7.91 -9.88 -22.87
N GLY A 121 -8.95 -9.64 -22.09
CA GLY A 121 -10.33 -9.98 -22.44
C GLY A 121 -10.60 -11.48 -22.31
N SER A 122 -11.85 -11.87 -22.56
CA SER A 122 -12.33 -13.24 -22.33
C SER A 122 -11.72 -14.32 -23.23
N LEU A 123 -11.09 -13.94 -24.33
CA LEU A 123 -10.57 -14.87 -25.34
C LEU A 123 -9.12 -15.28 -25.08
N HIS A 124 -8.42 -14.63 -24.15
CA HIS A 124 -7.02 -14.91 -23.86
C HIS A 124 -6.78 -14.86 -22.34
N PRO A 125 -5.90 -15.71 -21.80
CA PRO A 125 -5.51 -15.59 -20.41
C PRO A 125 -4.82 -14.25 -20.15
N ASP A 126 -5.12 -13.67 -19.01
CA ASP A 126 -4.49 -12.43 -18.54
C ASP A 126 -2.98 -12.62 -18.40
N ASN A 127 -2.22 -11.60 -18.80
CA ASN A 127 -0.78 -11.63 -18.68
C ASN A 127 -0.36 -10.93 -17.38
N CYS A 128 0.12 -11.71 -16.42
CA CYS A 128 0.57 -11.21 -15.12
C CYS A 128 2.10 -11.21 -15.00
N SER A 129 2.61 -10.26 -14.21
CA SER A 129 4.00 -10.29 -13.74
C SER A 129 4.26 -11.53 -12.89
N VAL A 130 5.54 -11.85 -12.68
CA VAL A 130 5.93 -12.78 -11.63
C VAL A 130 5.34 -12.31 -10.30
N THR A 131 4.70 -13.22 -9.56
CA THR A 131 4.19 -12.94 -8.23
C THR A 131 5.34 -12.65 -7.28
N LYS A 132 5.28 -11.50 -6.60
CA LYS A 132 6.23 -11.16 -5.54
C LYS A 132 5.63 -11.48 -4.19
N HIS A 133 6.45 -12.10 -3.36
CA HIS A 133 6.15 -12.44 -1.98
C HIS A 133 6.80 -11.40 -1.06
N TYR A 134 6.06 -10.98 -0.05
CA TYR A 134 6.44 -10.00 0.94
C TYR A 134 6.23 -10.59 2.31
N ARG A 135 7.17 -10.29 3.21
CA ARG A 135 7.14 -10.73 4.59
C ARG A 135 7.17 -9.53 5.54
N ARG A 136 6.47 -9.66 6.67
CA ARG A 136 6.53 -8.73 7.81
C ARG A 136 7.95 -8.62 8.37
#